data_AF-A0A1I4AFK8-F1
#
_entry.id   AF-A0A1I4AFK8-F1
#
_cell.length_a   1.000
_cell.length_b   1.000
_cell.length_c   1.000
_cell.angle_alpha   90.00
_cell.angle_beta   90.00
_cell.angle_gamma   90.00
#
_symmetry.space_group_name_H-M   'P 1'
#
loop_
_entity.id
_entity.type
_entity.pdbx_description
1 polymer ?
#
loop_
_entity_poly.entity_id
_entity_poly.type
_entity_poly.pdbx_seq_one_letter_code
_entity_poly.pdbx_strand_id
1 'polypeptide(L)'
;MFDLGLPELLVIGVVALIVVGPKDLPVMFRTVGRFVGKAKGMAREFSSAMNQAADQAGVKDVTDGLKSATDGLNKVSNPMKAATDALKDTTDDFKKSMSFDPDSETGKLAAERAEAVEKIRQRTQEVGQAKLDAEAKARAQEAQDAAEMTPDHGDPEAPQTAKKDEA
;
A
#
# COMPACT_ATOMS: atom_id res chain seq x y z
N MET A 1 7.91 -4.37 -3.93
CA MET A 1 9.27 -4.85 -3.61
C MET A 1 10.03 -3.92 -2.64
N PHE A 2 9.42 -2.83 -2.17
CA PHE A 2 9.89 -2.09 -0.98
C PHE A 2 8.64 -1.82 -0.14
N ASP A 3 8.38 -2.68 0.82
CA ASP A 3 7.32 -2.47 1.80
C ASP A 3 7.87 -1.44 2.79
N LEU A 4 7.51 -0.15 2.63
CA LEU A 4 7.88 0.91 3.58
C LEU A 4 6.93 0.87 4.78
N GLY A 5 6.88 -0.30 5.42
CA GLY A 5 6.05 -0.55 6.59
C GLY A 5 6.73 -0.12 7.89
N LEU A 6 5.98 -0.24 8.98
CA LEU A 6 6.52 -0.12 10.33
C LEU A 6 7.69 -1.09 10.62
N PRO A 7 7.68 -2.38 10.19
CA PRO A 7 8.79 -3.27 10.51
C PRO A 7 10.08 -2.88 9.80
N GLU A 8 10.04 -2.44 8.54
CA GLU A 8 11.23 -1.99 7.81
C GLU A 8 11.81 -0.71 8.40
N LEU A 9 10.96 0.21 8.85
CA LEU A 9 11.41 1.42 9.53
C LEU A 9 12.12 1.11 10.87
N LEU A 10 11.67 0.06 11.57
CA LEU A 10 12.33 -0.45 12.78
C LEU A 10 13.70 -1.05 12.46
N VAL A 11 13.81 -1.87 11.40
CA VAL A 11 15.09 -2.44 10.94
C VAL A 11 16.08 -1.33 10.58
N ILE A 12 15.65 -0.33 9.82
CA ILE A 12 16.49 0.83 9.48
C ILE A 12 16.90 1.59 10.74
N GLY A 13 15.99 1.76 11.72
CA GLY A 13 16.30 2.36 13.01
C GLY A 13 17.39 1.61 13.78
N VAL A 14 17.32 0.29 13.84
CA VAL A 14 18.35 -0.55 14.50
C VAL A 14 19.70 -0.43 13.79
N VAL A 15 19.73 -0.51 12.46
CA VAL A 15 20.96 -0.34 11.68
C VAL A 15 21.56 1.05 11.91
N ALA A 16 20.74 2.10 11.91
CA ALA A 16 21.19 3.46 12.17
C ALA A 16 21.77 3.61 13.59
N LEU A 17 21.19 2.95 14.60
CA LEU A 17 21.74 2.94 15.96
C LEU A 17 23.10 2.26 16.05
N ILE A 18 23.34 1.21 15.27
CA ILE A 18 24.62 0.49 15.26
C ILE A 18 25.70 1.32 14.55
N VAL A 19 25.37 1.88 13.38
CA VAL A 19 26.33 2.59 12.53
C VAL A 19 26.69 3.97 13.10
N VAL A 20 25.68 4.74 13.50
CA VAL A 20 25.84 6.11 14.00
C VAL A 20 26.05 6.13 15.50
N GLY A 21 25.45 5.19 16.23
CA GLY A 21 25.48 5.15 17.68
C GLY A 21 24.20 5.72 18.33
N PRO A 22 23.74 5.15 19.46
CA PRO A 22 22.48 5.54 20.10
C PRO A 22 22.48 6.95 20.71
N LYS A 23 23.65 7.53 20.95
CA LYS A 23 23.80 8.88 21.53
C LYS A 23 23.86 9.98 20.47
N ASP A 24 24.40 9.67 19.29
CA ASP A 24 24.64 10.67 18.25
C ASP A 24 23.41 10.87 17.35
N LEU A 25 22.65 9.81 17.10
CA LEU A 25 21.39 9.84 16.36
C LEU A 25 20.38 10.92 16.86
N PRO A 26 20.05 11.01 18.17
CA PRO A 26 19.15 12.05 18.67
C PRO A 26 19.75 13.46 18.61
N VAL A 27 21.07 13.60 18.67
CA VAL A 27 21.76 14.89 18.51
C VAL A 27 21.67 15.34 17.04
N MET A 28 21.92 14.44 16.09
CA MET A 28 21.78 14.70 14.66
C MET A 28 20.36 15.12 14.29
N PHE A 29 19.34 14.40 14.79
CA PHE A 29 17.94 14.79 14.57
C PHE A 29 17.59 16.16 15.14
N ARG A 30 18.13 16.54 16.31
CA ARG A 30 17.93 17.89 16.85
C ARG A 30 18.58 18.96 15.97
N THR A 31 19.77 18.70 15.43
CA THR A 31 20.49 19.64 14.56
C THR A 31 19.78 19.82 13.23
N VAL A 32 19.45 18.71 12.56
CA VAL A 32 18.68 18.71 11.31
C VAL A 32 17.30 19.34 11.54
N GLY A 33 16.62 18.96 12.61
CA GLY A 33 15.31 19.50 12.96
C GLY A 33 15.33 21.01 13.19
N ARG A 34 16.38 21.54 13.83
CA ARG A 34 16.55 23.00 14.00
C ARG A 34 16.78 23.71 12.67
N PHE A 35 17.56 23.11 11.75
CA PHE A 35 17.80 23.67 10.43
C PHE A 35 16.52 23.67 9.57
N VAL A 36 15.82 22.53 9.52
CA VAL A 36 14.53 22.39 8.84
C VAL A 36 13.49 23.33 9.44
N GLY A 37 13.44 23.47 10.76
CA GLY A 37 12.53 24.39 11.44
C GLY A 37 12.77 25.85 11.06
N LYS A 38 14.03 26.29 11.02
CA LYS A 38 14.39 27.63 10.55
C LYS A 38 14.04 27.84 9.07
N ALA A 39 14.40 26.89 8.20
CA ALA A 39 14.06 26.93 6.79
C ALA A 39 12.54 27.00 6.55
N LYS A 40 11.75 26.25 7.34
CA LYS A 40 10.28 26.29 7.30
C LYS A 40 9.72 27.62 7.77
N GLY A 41 10.32 28.25 8.78
CA GLY A 41 9.99 29.61 9.21
C GLY A 41 10.21 30.62 8.09
N MET A 42 11.41 30.62 7.52
CA MET A 42 11.78 31.47 6.38
C MET A 42 10.87 31.24 5.16
N ALA A 43 10.50 29.98 4.88
CA ALA A 43 9.58 29.66 3.80
C ALA A 43 8.16 30.19 4.06
N ARG A 44 7.71 30.23 5.32
CA ARG A 44 6.41 30.84 5.67
C ARG A 44 6.43 32.34 5.48
N GLU A 45 7.50 33.01 5.89
CA GLU A 45 7.68 34.44 5.70
C GLU A 45 7.76 34.79 4.21
N PHE A 46 8.54 34.04 3.43
CA PHE A 46 8.62 34.19 1.97
C PHE A 46 7.27 33.92 1.30
N SER A 47 6.57 32.84 1.68
CA SER A 47 5.25 32.53 1.15
C SER A 47 4.25 33.63 1.48
N SER A 48 4.28 34.20 2.69
CA SER A 48 3.41 35.30 3.08
C SER A 48 3.71 36.56 2.26
N ALA A 49 4.99 36.92 2.12
CA ALA A 49 5.41 38.08 1.34
C ALA A 49 5.10 37.90 -0.16
N MET A 50 5.35 36.71 -0.71
CA MET A 50 5.05 36.36 -2.10
C MET A 50 3.55 36.35 -2.35
N ASN A 51 2.72 35.80 -1.45
CA ASN A 51 1.27 35.88 -1.57
C ASN A 51 0.79 37.32 -1.57
N GLN A 52 1.32 38.16 -0.67
CA GLN A 52 0.94 39.57 -0.59
C GLN A 52 1.41 40.39 -1.82
N ALA A 53 2.56 40.03 -2.40
CA ALA A 53 3.04 40.59 -3.66
C ALA A 53 2.23 40.08 -4.86
N ALA A 54 1.86 38.79 -4.89
CA ALA A 54 1.05 38.18 -5.94
C ALA A 54 -0.39 38.72 -5.96
N ASP A 55 -0.95 38.99 -4.78
CA ASP A 55 -2.25 39.64 -4.61
C ASP A 55 -2.23 41.08 -5.15
N GLN A 56 -1.12 41.80 -4.98
CA GLN A 56 -0.93 43.14 -5.55
C GLN A 56 -0.59 43.13 -7.05
N ALA A 57 0.09 42.10 -7.53
CA ALA A 57 0.52 41.96 -8.92
C ALA A 57 -0.50 41.23 -9.81
N GLY A 58 -1.69 40.87 -9.31
CA GLY A 58 -2.73 40.15 -10.07
C GLY A 58 -2.32 38.73 -10.50
N VAL A 59 -1.24 38.19 -9.92
CA VAL A 59 -0.74 36.85 -10.25
C VAL A 59 -1.70 35.77 -9.76
N LYS A 60 -2.51 36.07 -8.73
CA LYS A 60 -3.58 35.19 -8.26
C LYS A 60 -4.58 34.88 -9.37
N ASP A 61 -4.98 35.88 -10.14
CA ASP A 61 -5.93 35.72 -11.26
C ASP A 61 -5.33 34.85 -12.38
N VAL A 62 -4.03 35.00 -12.66
CA VAL A 62 -3.31 34.15 -13.62
C VAL A 62 -3.21 32.70 -13.11
N THR A 63 -2.98 32.52 -11.81
CA THR A 63 -2.88 31.20 -11.18
C THR A 63 -4.23 30.50 -11.13
N ASP A 64 -5.31 31.24 -10.86
CA ASP A 64 -6.69 30.75 -10.82
C ASP A 64 -7.19 30.43 -12.23
N GLY A 65 -6.84 31.23 -13.23
CA GLY A 65 -7.06 30.92 -14.65
C GLY A 65 -6.34 29.64 -15.08
N LEU A 66 -5.07 29.48 -14.70
CA LEU A 66 -4.28 28.28 -15.01
C LEU A 66 -4.81 27.03 -14.28
N LYS A 67 -5.23 27.15 -13.01
CA LYS A 67 -5.90 26.08 -12.27
C LYS A 67 -7.21 25.67 -12.92
N SER A 68 -8.05 26.64 -13.27
CA SER A 68 -9.33 26.38 -13.92
C SER A 68 -9.15 25.71 -15.29
N ALA A 69 -8.14 26.13 -16.06
CA ALA A 69 -7.78 25.48 -17.31
C ALA A 69 -7.26 24.05 -17.11
N THR A 70 -6.44 23.83 -16.07
CA THR A 70 -5.88 22.51 -15.75
C THR A 70 -6.95 21.56 -15.22
N ASP A 71 -7.87 22.03 -14.39
CA ASP A 71 -9.01 21.26 -13.90
C ASP A 71 -10.00 20.94 -15.02
N GLY A 72 -10.26 21.90 -15.92
CA GLY A 72 -11.02 21.66 -17.14
C GLY A 72 -10.37 20.57 -18.00
N LEU A 73 -9.05 20.67 -18.20
CA LEU A 73 -8.29 19.67 -18.95
C LEU A 73 -8.30 18.30 -18.25
N ASN A 74 -8.17 18.23 -16.93
CA ASN A 74 -8.24 16.98 -16.16
C ASN A 74 -9.63 16.34 -16.19
N LYS A 75 -10.70 17.15 -16.18
CA LYS A 75 -12.07 16.66 -16.37
C LYS A 75 -12.29 16.12 -17.77
N VAL A 76 -11.70 16.74 -18.78
CA VAL A 76 -11.78 16.31 -20.19
C VAL A 76 -10.90 15.10 -20.47
N SER A 77 -9.71 15.03 -19.87
CA SER A 77 -8.75 13.95 -20.11
C SER A 77 -9.10 12.65 -19.38
N ASN A 78 -9.88 12.73 -18.30
CA ASN A 78 -10.35 11.56 -17.58
C ASN A 78 -11.90 11.56 -17.46
N PRO A 79 -12.62 11.37 -18.58
CA PRO A 79 -14.09 11.43 -18.63
C PRO A 79 -14.73 10.42 -17.69
N MET A 80 -14.04 9.30 -17.43
CA MET A 80 -14.44 8.26 -16.48
C MET A 80 -14.48 8.79 -15.04
N LYS A 81 -13.53 9.63 -14.62
CA LYS A 81 -13.51 10.27 -13.29
C LYS A 81 -14.54 11.38 -13.18
N ALA A 82 -14.74 12.18 -14.22
CA ALA A 82 -15.81 13.18 -14.24
C ALA A 82 -17.21 12.53 -14.11
N ALA A 83 -17.45 11.42 -14.82
CA ALA A 83 -18.67 10.64 -14.69
C ALA A 83 -18.80 9.99 -13.29
N THR A 84 -17.70 9.49 -12.73
CA THR A 84 -17.69 8.89 -11.38
C THR A 84 -17.96 9.94 -10.30
N ASP A 85 -17.36 11.13 -10.38
CA ASP A 85 -17.57 12.22 -9.42
C ASP A 85 -19.02 12.73 -9.51
N ALA A 86 -19.57 12.92 -10.71
CA ALA A 86 -20.97 13.29 -10.89
C ALA A 86 -21.95 12.22 -10.35
N LEU A 87 -21.62 10.94 -10.54
CA LEU A 87 -22.41 9.84 -9.99
C LEU A 87 -22.31 9.79 -8.46
N LYS A 88 -21.14 10.07 -7.89
CA LYS A 88 -20.93 10.15 -6.44
C LYS A 88 -21.72 11.29 -5.81
N ASP A 89 -21.66 12.48 -6.41
CA ASP A 89 -22.39 13.66 -5.96
C ASP A 89 -23.90 13.40 -5.99
N THR A 90 -24.40 12.85 -7.11
CA THR A 90 -25.81 12.46 -7.24
C THR A 90 -26.20 11.39 -6.21
N THR A 91 -25.31 10.44 -5.93
CA THR A 91 -25.55 9.39 -4.92
C THR A 91 -25.55 9.96 -3.52
N ASP A 92 -24.68 10.91 -3.20
CA ASP A 92 -24.56 11.52 -1.89
C ASP A 92 -25.73 12.50 -1.64
N ASP A 93 -26.14 13.28 -2.65
CA ASP A 93 -27.37 14.08 -2.59
C ASP A 93 -28.62 13.20 -2.49
N PHE A 94 -28.66 12.10 -3.24
CA PHE A 94 -29.75 11.12 -3.14
C PHE A 94 -29.80 10.51 -1.75
N LYS A 95 -28.67 10.07 -1.18
CA LYS A 95 -28.57 9.58 0.20
C LYS A 95 -28.94 10.63 1.23
N LYS A 96 -28.62 11.90 0.97
CA LYS A 96 -28.95 13.02 1.87
C LYS A 96 -30.43 13.39 1.79
N SER A 97 -31.05 13.24 0.63
CA SER A 97 -32.48 13.47 0.41
C SER A 97 -33.35 12.28 0.86
N MET A 98 -32.84 11.06 0.73
CA MET A 98 -33.37 9.85 1.35
C MET A 98 -32.72 9.67 2.71
N SER A 99 -33.06 10.54 3.67
CA SER A 99 -32.88 10.23 5.09
C SER A 99 -33.48 8.85 5.34
N PHE A 100 -32.61 7.86 5.45
CA PHE A 100 -32.97 6.46 5.54
C PHE A 100 -33.66 6.25 6.88
N ASP A 101 -34.98 6.04 6.87
CA ASP A 101 -35.69 5.55 8.04
C ASP A 101 -35.43 4.03 8.13
N PRO A 102 -34.60 3.58 9.09
CA PRO A 102 -34.18 2.18 9.18
C PRO A 102 -35.34 1.21 9.46
N ASP A 103 -36.50 1.72 9.90
CA ASP A 103 -37.67 0.90 10.25
C ASP A 103 -38.71 0.81 9.11
N SER A 104 -38.49 1.48 7.98
CA SER A 104 -39.36 1.36 6.80
C SER A 104 -39.16 0.03 6.06
N GLU A 105 -40.18 -0.42 5.32
CA GLU A 105 -40.11 -1.63 4.49
C GLU A 105 -38.94 -1.59 3.48
N THR A 106 -38.55 -0.39 3.03
CA THR A 106 -37.36 -0.16 2.21
C THR A 106 -36.06 -0.39 2.98
N GLY A 107 -36.02 -0.07 4.27
CA GLY A 107 -34.90 -0.32 5.17
C GLY A 107 -34.69 -1.81 5.45
N LYS A 108 -35.77 -2.57 5.64
CA LYS A 108 -35.73 -4.04 5.79
C LYS A 108 -35.21 -4.72 4.52
N LEU A 109 -35.70 -4.29 3.35
CA LEU A 109 -35.21 -4.80 2.07
C LEU A 109 -33.73 -4.43 1.85
N ALA A 110 -33.29 -3.24 2.27
CA ALA A 110 -31.89 -2.87 2.16
C ALA A 110 -30.98 -3.64 3.12
N ALA A 111 -31.45 -3.94 4.34
CA ALA A 111 -30.77 -4.83 5.27
C ALA A 111 -30.65 -6.24 4.68
N GLU A 112 -31.72 -6.79 4.11
CA GLU A 112 -31.71 -8.09 3.43
C GLU A 112 -30.74 -8.11 2.23
N ARG A 113 -30.69 -7.02 1.45
CA ARG A 113 -29.74 -6.86 0.34
C ARG A 113 -28.30 -6.76 0.83
N ALA A 114 -28.06 -6.04 1.92
CA ALA A 114 -26.73 -5.91 2.53
C ALA A 114 -26.23 -7.27 3.05
N GLU A 115 -27.08 -8.02 3.74
CA GLU A 115 -26.79 -9.39 4.20
C GLU A 115 -26.55 -10.35 3.03
N ALA A 116 -27.34 -10.26 1.96
CA ALA A 116 -27.14 -11.06 0.76
C ALA A 116 -25.79 -10.77 0.07
N VAL A 117 -25.40 -9.50 0.00
CA VAL A 117 -24.09 -9.08 -0.55
C VAL A 117 -22.95 -9.58 0.34
N GLU A 118 -23.09 -9.53 1.65
CA GLU A 118 -22.08 -10.04 2.58
C GLU A 118 -21.91 -11.56 2.45
N LYS A 119 -23.02 -12.30 2.32
CA LYS A 119 -23.00 -13.76 2.11
C LYS A 119 -22.37 -14.14 0.77
N ILE A 120 -22.62 -13.38 -0.29
CA ILE A 120 -21.95 -13.55 -1.59
C ILE A 120 -20.46 -13.27 -1.44
N ARG A 121 -20.07 -12.24 -0.70
CA ARG A 121 -18.67 -11.89 -0.46
C ARG A 121 -17.93 -12.98 0.32
N GLN A 122 -18.54 -13.52 1.38
CA GLN A 122 -17.99 -14.62 2.17
C GLN A 122 -17.81 -15.89 1.31
N ARG A 123 -18.86 -16.31 0.58
CA ARG A 123 -18.78 -17.44 -0.37
C ARG A 123 -17.69 -17.24 -1.43
N THR A 124 -17.55 -16.02 -1.94
CA THR A 124 -16.54 -15.70 -2.95
C THR A 124 -15.12 -15.78 -2.38
N GLN A 125 -14.93 -15.34 -1.13
CA GLN A 125 -13.66 -15.45 -0.43
C GLN A 125 -13.31 -16.90 -0.08
N GLU A 126 -14.28 -17.68 0.40
CA GLU A 126 -14.11 -19.11 0.68
C GLU A 126 -13.77 -19.92 -0.57
N VAL A 127 -14.47 -19.67 -1.70
CA VAL A 127 -14.18 -20.32 -2.97
C VAL A 127 -12.83 -19.87 -3.54
N GLY A 128 -12.47 -18.60 -3.37
CA GLY A 128 -11.14 -18.10 -3.73
C GLY A 128 -10.04 -18.79 -2.93
N GLN A 129 -10.22 -18.94 -1.63
CA GLN A 129 -9.26 -19.57 -0.74
C GLN A 129 -9.15 -21.09 -0.99
N ALA A 130 -10.27 -21.78 -1.19
CA ALA A 130 -10.29 -23.20 -1.54
C ALA A 130 -9.58 -23.49 -2.88
N LYS A 131 -9.65 -22.57 -3.85
CA LYS A 131 -8.89 -22.70 -5.11
C LYS A 131 -7.39 -22.54 -4.90
N LEU A 132 -6.98 -21.58 -4.06
CA LEU A 132 -5.56 -21.38 -3.72
C LEU A 132 -5.00 -22.59 -2.95
N ASP A 133 -5.77 -23.16 -2.02
CA ASP A 133 -5.36 -24.34 -1.26
C ASP A 133 -5.30 -25.61 -2.13
N ALA A 134 -6.22 -25.75 -3.09
CA ALA A 134 -6.19 -26.85 -4.06
C ALA A 134 -4.99 -26.74 -5.00
N GLU A 135 -4.65 -25.52 -5.46
CA GLU A 135 -3.48 -25.27 -6.30
C GLU A 135 -2.16 -25.52 -5.52
N ALA A 136 -2.11 -25.15 -4.25
CA ALA A 136 -0.96 -25.43 -3.38
C ALA A 136 -0.76 -26.93 -3.13
N LYS A 137 -1.85 -27.69 -2.93
CA LYS A 137 -1.78 -29.16 -2.78
C LYS A 137 -1.40 -29.86 -4.08
N ALA A 138 -1.91 -29.40 -5.22
CA ALA A 138 -1.51 -29.91 -6.53
C ALA A 138 -0.01 -29.70 -6.78
N ARG A 139 0.52 -28.49 -6.50
CA ARG A 139 1.97 -28.24 -6.57
C ARG A 139 2.80 -29.06 -5.58
N ALA A 140 2.28 -29.34 -4.39
CA ALA A 140 2.96 -30.18 -3.41
C ALA A 140 2.99 -31.66 -3.84
N GLN A 141 1.92 -32.15 -4.48
CA GLN A 141 1.91 -33.50 -5.08
C GLN A 141 2.81 -33.57 -6.31
N GLU A 142 2.80 -32.58 -7.20
CA GLU A 142 3.74 -32.53 -8.33
C GLU A 142 5.21 -32.50 -7.88
N ALA A 143 5.51 -31.84 -6.75
CA ALA A 143 6.86 -31.85 -6.17
C ALA A 143 7.23 -33.18 -5.50
N GLN A 144 6.25 -33.93 -4.98
CA GLN A 144 6.46 -35.28 -4.41
C GLN A 144 6.62 -36.32 -5.51
N ASP A 145 5.79 -36.26 -6.56
CA ASP A 145 5.89 -37.14 -7.74
C ASP A 145 7.22 -36.90 -8.49
N ALA A 146 7.70 -35.64 -8.55
CA ALA A 146 9.01 -35.32 -9.11
C ALA A 146 10.19 -35.83 -8.25
N ALA A 147 10.00 -35.99 -6.93
CA ALA A 147 11.01 -36.57 -6.05
C ALA A 147 11.07 -38.12 -6.16
N GLU A 148 9.93 -38.76 -6.45
CA GLU A 148 9.81 -40.22 -6.61
C GLU A 148 10.31 -40.72 -7.99
N MET A 149 10.45 -39.84 -8.99
CA MET A 149 11.02 -40.16 -10.31
C MET A 149 12.55 -39.99 -10.40
N THR A 150 13.28 -39.92 -9.29
CA THR A 150 14.75 -40.01 -9.32
C THR A 150 15.17 -41.49 -9.44
N PRO A 151 15.80 -41.94 -10.54
CA PRO A 151 16.22 -43.34 -10.67
C PRO A 151 17.41 -43.58 -9.74
N ASP A 152 17.25 -44.59 -8.89
CA ASP A 152 18.27 -45.26 -8.10
C ASP A 152 19.49 -45.63 -8.99
N HIS A 153 20.64 -45.00 -8.73
CA HIS A 153 21.94 -45.49 -9.18
C HIS A 153 22.74 -45.82 -7.93
N GLY A 154 22.89 -47.12 -7.71
CA GLY A 154 23.39 -47.74 -6.50
C GLY A 154 24.85 -47.42 -6.16
N ASP A 155 25.02 -47.31 -4.84
CA ASP A 155 26.14 -47.72 -3.98
C ASP A 155 27.60 -47.33 -4.30
N PRO A 156 28.30 -46.67 -3.36
CA PRO A 156 29.75 -46.68 -3.28
C PRO A 156 30.22 -47.88 -2.44
N GLU A 157 30.73 -48.93 -3.08
CA GLU A 157 31.46 -50.00 -2.38
C GLU A 157 32.87 -49.51 -1.98
N ALA A 158 33.14 -49.55 -0.67
CA ALA A 158 34.46 -49.36 -0.09
C ALA A 158 35.39 -50.55 -0.39
N PRO A 159 36.72 -50.39 -0.21
CA PRO A 159 37.40 -51.45 0.53
C PRO A 159 38.45 -50.97 1.55
N GLN A 160 38.25 -51.48 2.77
CA GLN A 160 39.20 -52.25 3.60
C GLN A 160 40.53 -51.62 4.10
N THR A 161 40.65 -51.63 5.43
CA THR A 161 41.87 -51.46 6.21
C THR A 161 42.67 -52.78 6.30
N ALA A 162 43.99 -52.73 6.11
CA ALA A 162 44.91 -53.77 6.55
C ALA A 162 46.26 -53.15 6.97
N LYS A 163 46.70 -53.51 8.18
CA LYS A 163 47.99 -53.17 8.81
C LYS A 163 49.16 -53.84 8.08
N LYS A 164 50.37 -53.25 8.23
CA LYS A 164 51.58 -53.83 8.88
C LYS A 164 52.89 -53.72 8.06
N ASP A 165 53.96 -53.35 8.79
CA ASP A 165 55.42 -53.51 8.50
C ASP A 165 56.00 -52.67 7.33
N GLU A 166 57.24 -52.18 7.28
CA GLU A 166 58.40 -51.95 8.15
C GLU A 166 59.45 -51.28 7.22
N ALA A 167 60.35 -50.44 7.78
CA ALA A 167 61.60 -49.90 7.20
C ALA A 167 61.58 -48.99 5.95
#